data_AF-A0A3E4VFY8-F1
#
_entry.id   AF-A0A3E4VFY8-F1
#
_cell.length_a   1.000
_cell.length_b   1.000
_cell.length_c   1.000
_cell.angle_alpha   90.00
_cell.angle_beta   90.00
_cell.angle_gamma   90.00
#
_symmetry.space_group_name_H-M   'P 1'
#
loop_
_entity.id
_entity.type
_entity.pdbx_description
1 polymer ?
#
loop_
_entity_poly.entity_id
_entity_poly.type
_entity_poly.pdbx_seq_one_letter_code
_entity_poly.pdbx_strand_id
1 'polypeptide(L)'
;MAYETYEQINGVIREIQRGDSCCSQILRLDTENGEVRFTVMADTMVIENVRLRRGMRVAAFYDTSLPVPAIYPPQYRAEIVTVLRGEQNVMLNFFDENLVAEDNSLRLNLSPVTNIMTQNGQRFTCSPRNMELLVYYTNTTFSIPPMTTPQKVIVMCEM
;
A
#
# COMPACT_ATOMS: atom_id res chain seq x y z
N MET A 1 -13.95 3.74 -8.03
CA MET A 1 -13.16 4.77 -7.29
C MET A 1 -11.75 4.84 -7.86
N ALA A 2 -10.88 5.78 -7.44
CA ALA A 2 -9.59 5.99 -8.12
C ALA A 2 -8.62 4.80 -8.02
N TYR A 3 -8.72 3.97 -6.98
CA TYR A 3 -7.80 2.86 -6.70
C TYR A 3 -8.46 1.47 -6.79
N GLU A 4 -9.67 1.38 -7.35
CA GLU A 4 -10.47 0.14 -7.38
C GLU A 4 -9.80 -1.01 -8.14
N THR A 5 -8.99 -0.70 -9.16
CA THR A 5 -8.27 -1.70 -9.95
C THR A 5 -6.91 -2.08 -9.35
N TYR A 6 -6.54 -1.51 -8.20
CA TYR A 6 -5.22 -1.72 -7.63
C TYR A 6 -5.20 -3.00 -6.81
N GLU A 7 -4.24 -3.86 -7.11
CA GLU A 7 -3.93 -5.03 -6.31
C GLU A 7 -2.59 -4.86 -5.60
N GLN A 8 -2.44 -5.51 -4.45
CA GLN A 8 -1.22 -5.46 -3.66
C GLN A 8 -0.50 -6.81 -3.61
N ILE A 9 0.83 -6.75 -3.63
CA ILE A 9 1.69 -7.89 -3.37
C ILE A 9 2.64 -7.55 -2.22
N ASN A 10 2.61 -8.38 -1.20
CA ASN A 10 3.51 -8.28 -0.05
C ASN A 10 4.76 -9.13 -0.28
N GLY A 11 5.92 -8.59 0.07
CA GLY A 11 7.17 -9.33 -0.05
C GLY A 11 8.35 -8.64 0.61
N VAL A 12 9.50 -9.31 0.58
CA VAL A 12 10.76 -8.78 1.07
C VAL A 12 11.66 -8.42 -0.10
N ILE A 13 12.24 -7.22 -0.09
CA ILE A 13 13.16 -6.78 -1.14
C ILE A 13 14.43 -7.64 -1.09
N ARG A 14 14.60 -8.51 -2.08
CA ARG A 14 15.80 -9.35 -2.25
C ARG A 14 16.91 -8.60 -2.96
N GLU A 15 16.56 -7.79 -3.95
CA GLU A 15 17.51 -7.07 -4.78
C GLU A 15 16.87 -5.80 -5.32
N ILE A 16 17.69 -4.75 -5.49
CA ILE A 16 17.31 -3.52 -6.20
C ILE A 16 18.31 -3.34 -7.33
N GLN A 17 17.81 -3.35 -8.56
CA GLN A 17 18.59 -3.14 -9.77
C GLN A 17 18.20 -1.80 -10.40
N ARG A 18 19.09 -1.22 -11.18
CA ARG A 18 18.75 -0.07 -12.03
C ARG A 18 17.83 -0.55 -13.15
N GLY A 19 16.77 0.20 -13.45
CA GLY A 19 15.93 -0.04 -14.61
C GLY A 19 16.54 0.54 -15.90
N ASP A 20 15.70 0.72 -16.92
CA ASP A 20 16.14 1.22 -18.23
C ASP A 20 16.62 2.69 -18.20
N SER A 21 16.20 3.46 -17.18
CA SER A 21 16.52 4.88 -17.04
C SER A 21 17.28 5.18 -15.75
N CYS A 22 17.81 6.40 -15.59
CA CYS A 22 18.36 6.86 -14.31
C CYS A 22 17.28 6.99 -13.22
N CYS A 23 16.01 7.15 -13.62
CA CYS A 23 14.89 7.41 -12.73
C CYS A 23 14.02 6.17 -12.48
N SER A 24 14.45 5.00 -12.96
CA SER A 24 13.74 3.74 -12.74
C SER A 24 14.60 2.71 -12.03
N GLN A 25 13.96 1.91 -11.20
CA GLN A 25 14.56 0.82 -10.43
C GLN A 25 13.69 -0.43 -10.54
N ILE A 26 14.33 -1.59 -10.56
CA ILE A 26 13.65 -2.88 -10.52
C ILE A 26 13.84 -3.47 -9.13
N LEU A 27 12.74 -3.68 -8.43
CA LEU A 27 12.69 -4.39 -7.16
C LEU A 27 12.39 -5.86 -7.43
N ARG A 28 13.26 -6.75 -6.96
CA ARG A 28 12.96 -8.19 -6.89
C ARG A 28 12.46 -8.49 -5.49
N LEU A 29 11.21 -8.92 -5.40
CA LEU A 29 10.54 -9.27 -4.15
C LEU A 29 10.48 -10.79 -4.01
N ASP A 30 10.92 -11.30 -2.86
CA ASP A 30 10.56 -12.64 -2.43
C ASP A 30 9.19 -12.55 -1.74
N THR A 31 8.18 -13.20 -2.31
CA THR A 31 6.80 -13.23 -1.81
C THR A 31 6.44 -14.66 -1.37
N GLU A 32 5.27 -14.83 -0.74
CA GLU A 32 4.77 -16.17 -0.38
C GLU A 32 4.53 -17.07 -1.60
N ASN A 33 4.20 -16.47 -2.76
CA ASN A 33 3.88 -17.18 -4.00
C ASN A 33 5.07 -17.29 -4.97
N GLY A 34 6.27 -16.86 -4.56
CA GLY A 34 7.48 -16.88 -5.37
C GLY A 34 8.08 -15.50 -5.65
N GLU A 35 9.03 -15.44 -6.58
CA GLU A 35 9.72 -14.19 -6.95
C GLU A 35 8.82 -13.33 -7.85
N VAL A 36 8.71 -12.04 -7.53
CA VAL A 36 8.00 -11.04 -8.34
C VAL A 36 8.93 -9.85 -8.61
N ARG A 37 8.81 -9.23 -9.79
CA ARG A 37 9.54 -8.00 -10.13
C ARG A 37 8.60 -6.81 -10.20
N PHE A 38 8.98 -5.73 -9.54
CA PHE A 38 8.30 -4.44 -9.61
C PHE A 38 9.23 -3.38 -10.19
N THR A 39 8.80 -2.70 -11.24
CA THR A 39 9.47 -1.52 -11.76
C THR A 39 8.94 -0.28 -11.04
N VAL A 40 9.81 0.39 -10.29
CA VAL A 40 9.58 1.68 -9.66
C VAL A 40 10.04 2.76 -10.63
N MET A 41 9.11 3.63 -11.01
CA MET A 41 9.30 4.73 -11.94
C MET A 41 9.39 6.06 -11.15
N ALA A 42 9.64 7.17 -11.86
CA ALA A 42 9.74 8.50 -11.23
C ALA A 42 8.41 8.99 -10.63
N ASP A 43 7.30 8.52 -11.17
CA ASP A 43 5.92 8.81 -10.76
C ASP A 43 5.35 7.79 -9.76
N THR A 44 6.07 6.69 -9.47
CA THR A 44 5.64 5.73 -8.44
C THR A 44 5.59 6.41 -7.07
N MET A 45 4.44 6.31 -6.40
CA MET A 45 4.27 6.86 -5.06
C MET A 45 4.95 5.96 -4.02
N VAL A 46 6.16 6.35 -3.60
CA VAL A 46 6.82 5.71 -2.46
C VAL A 46 6.39 6.42 -1.18
N ILE A 47 5.63 5.73 -0.34
CA ILE A 47 5.07 6.30 0.88
C ILE A 47 6.16 6.85 1.80
N GLU A 48 5.93 8.06 2.32
CA GLU A 48 6.86 8.82 3.17
C GLU A 48 8.22 9.11 2.49
N ASN A 49 8.30 9.00 1.15
CA ASN A 49 9.54 9.15 0.36
C ASN A 49 10.71 8.33 0.93
N VAL A 50 10.40 7.16 1.50
CA VAL A 50 11.41 6.31 2.15
C VAL A 50 12.30 5.69 1.09
N ARG A 51 13.62 5.79 1.29
CA ARG A 51 14.59 5.10 0.43
C ARG A 51 14.52 3.59 0.64
N LEU A 52 14.03 2.88 -0.37
CA LEU A 52 13.95 1.42 -0.40
C LEU A 52 15.33 0.76 -0.34
N ARG A 53 15.43 -0.37 0.39
CA ARG A 53 16.66 -1.14 0.59
C ARG A 53 16.39 -2.63 0.64
N ARG A 54 17.40 -3.43 0.30
CA ARG A 54 17.38 -4.89 0.49
C ARG A 54 17.04 -5.24 1.94
N GLY A 55 16.18 -6.25 2.11
CA GLY A 55 15.72 -6.77 3.40
C GLY A 55 14.49 -6.05 3.97
N MET A 56 14.03 -4.96 3.36
CA MET A 56 12.78 -4.32 3.77
C MET A 56 11.57 -5.16 3.37
N ARG A 57 10.62 -5.35 4.29
CA ARG A 57 9.29 -5.86 3.98
C ARG A 57 8.45 -4.73 3.39
N VAL A 58 7.86 -4.96 2.24
CA VAL A 58 7.08 -3.95 1.51
C VAL A 58 5.75 -4.53 1.04
N ALA A 59 4.79 -3.64 0.82
CA ALA A 59 3.62 -3.89 -0.01
C ALA A 59 3.75 -3.00 -1.25
N ALA A 60 3.67 -3.62 -2.42
CA ALA A 60 3.68 -2.93 -3.70
C ALA A 60 2.31 -3.07 -4.36
N PHE A 61 1.73 -1.94 -4.76
CA PHE A 61 0.45 -1.87 -5.45
C PHE A 61 0.70 -1.66 -6.94
N TYR A 62 -0.06 -2.37 -7.77
CA TYR A 62 -0.07 -2.22 -9.21
C TYR A 62 -1.51 -2.14 -9.71
N ASP A 63 -1.69 -1.45 -10.84
CA ASP A 63 -2.99 -1.37 -11.51
C ASP A 63 -3.22 -2.60 -12.40
N THR A 64 -4.25 -3.38 -12.09
CA THR A 64 -4.63 -4.59 -12.84
C THR A 64 -5.21 -4.28 -14.22
N SER A 65 -5.61 -3.04 -14.49
CA SER A 65 -6.10 -2.61 -15.80
C SER A 65 -4.98 -2.46 -16.83
N LEU A 66 -3.72 -2.38 -16.38
CA LEU A 66 -2.55 -2.28 -17.25
C LEU A 66 -2.11 -3.68 -17.74
N PRO A 67 -1.64 -3.81 -18.98
CA PRO A 67 -1.23 -5.10 -19.52
C PRO A 67 0.03 -5.64 -18.81
N VAL A 68 -0.07 -6.85 -18.26
CA VAL A 68 1.04 -7.56 -17.61
C VAL A 68 1.57 -8.67 -18.53
N PRO A 69 2.88 -8.74 -18.82
CA PRO A 69 3.47 -9.83 -19.59
C PRO A 69 3.30 -11.19 -18.90
N ALA A 70 2.83 -12.19 -19.65
CA ALA A 70 2.66 -13.57 -19.15
C ALA A 70 3.99 -14.37 -19.17
N ILE A 71 5.02 -13.85 -18.48
CA ILE A 71 6.35 -14.48 -18.35
C ILE A 71 6.74 -14.64 -16.87
N TYR A 72 7.65 -15.57 -16.58
CA TYR A 72 8.16 -15.81 -15.23
C TYR A 72 9.59 -15.26 -15.04
N PRO A 73 9.91 -14.57 -13.92
CA PRO A 73 8.96 -14.12 -12.89
C PRO A 73 8.03 -13.02 -13.43
N PRO A 74 6.81 -12.88 -12.88
CA PRO A 74 5.89 -11.83 -13.28
C PRO A 74 6.50 -10.45 -12.99
N GLN A 75 6.17 -9.50 -13.86
CA GLN A 75 6.72 -8.14 -13.83
C GLN A 75 5.60 -7.12 -13.84
N TYR A 76 5.55 -6.28 -12.81
CA TYR A 76 4.54 -5.25 -12.62
C TYR A 76 5.15 -3.86 -12.59
N ARG A 77 4.39 -2.85 -13.01
CA ARG A 77 4.70 -1.45 -12.74
C ARG A 77 4.13 -1.10 -11.37
N ALA A 78 4.97 -0.58 -10.49
CA ALA A 78 4.51 -0.15 -9.17
C ALA A 78 3.85 1.23 -9.27
N GLU A 79 2.61 1.34 -8.82
CA GLU A 79 1.93 2.63 -8.66
C GLU A 79 2.17 3.18 -7.24
N ILE A 80 2.15 2.29 -6.23
CA ILE A 80 2.42 2.65 -4.84
C ILE A 80 3.36 1.61 -4.24
N VAL A 81 4.37 2.06 -3.49
CA VAL A 81 5.21 1.18 -2.68
C VAL A 81 5.25 1.70 -1.25
N THR A 82 5.01 0.82 -0.29
CA THR A 82 5.13 1.15 1.13
C THR A 82 5.91 0.12 1.91
N VAL A 83 6.57 0.56 2.98
CA VAL A 83 7.34 -0.27 3.89
C VAL A 83 6.48 -0.70 5.07
N LEU A 84 6.49 -2.01 5.36
CA LEU A 84 5.81 -2.62 6.50
C LEU A 84 6.83 -2.90 7.62
N ARG A 85 6.47 -2.62 8.87
CA ARG A 85 7.33 -2.86 10.04
C ARG A 85 6.71 -3.88 10.99
N GLY A 86 7.53 -4.79 11.53
CA GLY A 86 7.05 -5.86 12.42
C GLY A 86 5.95 -6.67 11.74
N GLU A 87 4.84 -6.88 12.44
CA GLU A 87 3.67 -7.60 11.91
C GLU A 87 2.61 -6.67 11.28
N GLN A 88 3.03 -5.51 10.76
CA GLN A 88 2.12 -4.60 10.08
C GLN A 88 1.57 -5.16 8.77
N ASN A 89 0.25 -5.14 8.66
CA ASN A 89 -0.49 -5.26 7.43
C ASN A 89 -0.84 -3.87 6.89
N VAL A 90 -1.13 -3.80 5.60
CA VAL A 90 -1.64 -2.60 4.95
C VAL A 90 -2.84 -2.93 4.08
N MET A 91 -3.75 -1.97 3.97
CA MET A 91 -4.92 -2.03 3.11
C MET A 91 -5.10 -0.68 2.43
N LEU A 92 -5.29 -0.70 1.11
CA LEU A 92 -5.77 0.42 0.33
C LEU A 92 -7.22 0.14 -0.01
N ASN A 93 -8.14 0.98 0.45
CA ASN A 93 -9.55 0.85 0.13
C ASN A 93 -10.28 2.17 0.40
N PHE A 94 -11.48 2.29 -0.14
CA PHE A 94 -12.40 3.35 0.22
C PHE A 94 -13.14 2.99 1.51
N PHE A 95 -13.23 3.95 2.41
CA PHE A 95 -13.91 3.81 3.69
C PHE A 95 -15.09 4.76 3.76
N ASP A 96 -16.29 4.21 4.05
CA ASP A 96 -17.55 4.94 4.11
C ASP A 96 -17.65 5.90 5.32
N GLU A 97 -18.84 6.46 5.56
CA GLU A 97 -19.10 7.34 6.70
C GLU A 97 -18.87 6.66 8.07
N ASN A 98 -19.03 5.34 8.11
CA ASN A 98 -18.84 4.51 9.30
C ASN A 98 -17.44 3.91 9.41
N LEU A 99 -16.53 4.31 8.50
CA LEU A 99 -15.18 3.78 8.34
C LEU A 99 -15.18 2.26 8.11
N VAL A 100 -16.13 1.78 7.32
CA VAL A 100 -16.18 0.42 6.81
C VAL A 100 -15.65 0.45 5.38
N ALA A 101 -14.72 -0.48 5.08
CA ALA A 101 -14.21 -0.67 3.72
C ALA A 101 -15.34 -1.06 2.77
N GLU A 102 -15.30 -0.60 1.52
CA GLU A 102 -16.36 -0.81 0.53
C GLU A 102 -16.73 -2.30 0.33
N ASP A 103 -15.73 -3.18 0.40
CA ASP A 103 -15.88 -4.63 0.28
C ASP A 103 -16.27 -5.34 1.59
N ASN A 104 -16.56 -4.59 2.66
CA ASN A 104 -16.79 -5.09 4.02
C ASN A 104 -15.63 -5.90 4.63
N SER A 105 -14.40 -5.77 4.10
CA SER A 105 -13.25 -6.54 4.60
C SER A 105 -12.71 -6.04 5.94
N LEU A 106 -12.91 -4.75 6.26
CA LEU A 106 -12.35 -4.13 7.44
C LEU A 106 -13.18 -2.93 7.92
N ARG A 107 -13.30 -2.76 9.23
CA ARG A 107 -13.84 -1.56 9.88
C ARG A 107 -12.81 -0.91 10.79
N LEU A 108 -12.66 0.40 10.68
CA LEU A 108 -11.68 1.16 11.47
C LEU A 108 -12.31 1.75 12.75
N ASN A 109 -11.65 1.51 13.87
CA ASN A 109 -11.91 2.16 15.15
C ASN A 109 -10.76 3.12 15.45
N LEU A 110 -10.90 4.37 14.99
CA LEU A 110 -9.87 5.39 15.18
C LEU A 110 -9.68 5.71 16.66
N SER A 111 -8.43 5.77 17.09
CA SER A 111 -8.03 6.18 18.43
C SER A 111 -7.42 7.59 18.39
N PRO A 112 -7.45 8.37 19.47
CA PRO A 112 -6.78 9.68 19.52
C PRO A 112 -5.27 9.65 19.20
N VAL A 113 -4.64 8.48 19.29
CA VAL A 113 -3.21 8.29 18.97
C VAL A 113 -2.98 7.75 17.55
N THR A 114 -4.03 7.45 16.78
CA THR A 114 -3.89 7.03 15.38
C THR A 114 -3.27 8.18 14.60
N ASN A 115 -2.13 7.93 13.94
CA ASN A 115 -1.47 8.95 13.13
C ASN A 115 -2.14 9.05 11.76
N ILE A 116 -2.83 10.15 11.49
CA ILE A 116 -3.54 10.41 10.23
C ILE A 116 -2.80 11.51 9.48
N MET A 117 -2.36 11.20 8.26
CA MET A 117 -1.59 12.11 7.41
C MET A 117 -2.04 12.05 5.96
N THR A 118 -1.68 13.04 5.17
CA THR A 118 -1.84 13.04 3.72
C THR A 118 -0.72 12.25 3.05
N GLN A 119 -0.87 11.94 1.75
CA GLN A 119 0.15 11.25 0.94
C GLN A 119 1.55 11.90 0.99
N ASN A 120 1.61 13.25 1.05
CA ASN A 120 2.86 14.01 1.16
C ASN A 120 3.39 14.16 2.60
N GLY A 121 2.83 13.42 3.56
CA GLY A 121 3.27 13.37 4.95
C GLY A 121 2.85 14.55 5.82
N GLN A 122 1.95 15.42 5.34
CA GLN A 122 1.41 16.51 6.17
C GLN A 122 0.35 15.98 7.13
N ARG A 123 0.21 16.66 8.27
CA ARG A 123 -0.84 16.33 9.26
C ARG A 123 -2.20 16.52 8.62
N PHE A 124 -3.06 15.50 8.72
CA PHE A 124 -4.45 15.60 8.30
C PHE A 124 -5.33 15.98 9.50
N THR A 125 -6.11 17.05 9.36
CA THR A 125 -6.94 17.62 10.45
C THR A 125 -8.44 17.46 10.23
N CYS A 126 -8.85 16.90 9.09
CA CYS A 126 -10.24 16.64 8.76
C CYS A 126 -10.65 15.22 9.16
N SER A 127 -11.92 14.88 8.96
CA SER A 127 -12.42 13.51 9.15
C SER A 127 -12.01 12.63 7.96
N PRO A 128 -11.39 11.45 8.16
CA PRO A 128 -11.01 10.53 7.09
C PRO A 128 -12.18 9.64 6.63
N ARG A 129 -13.42 10.16 6.64
CA ARG A 129 -14.64 9.42 6.28
C ARG A 129 -14.99 9.70 4.83
N ASN A 130 -15.60 8.73 4.14
CA ASN A 130 -15.91 8.81 2.70
C ASN A 130 -14.67 9.16 1.88
N MET A 131 -13.56 8.47 2.15
CA MET A 131 -12.26 8.73 1.55
C MET A 131 -11.53 7.42 1.23
N GLU A 132 -10.65 7.49 0.24
CA GLU A 132 -9.66 6.46 -0.06
C GLU A 132 -8.53 6.52 0.98
N LEU A 133 -8.30 5.43 1.70
CA LEU A 133 -7.33 5.36 2.79
C LEU A 133 -6.34 4.22 2.56
N LEU A 134 -5.06 4.52 2.81
CA LEU A 134 -4.03 3.51 3.01
C LEU A 134 -3.78 3.31 4.50
N VAL A 135 -4.30 2.21 5.02
CA VAL A 135 -4.41 1.91 6.45
C VAL A 135 -3.37 0.90 6.88
N TYR A 136 -2.59 1.22 7.91
CA TYR A 136 -1.61 0.34 8.53
C TYR A 136 -2.14 -0.17 9.87
N TYR A 137 -2.23 -1.49 9.99
CA TYR A 137 -2.75 -2.16 11.18
C TYR A 137 -1.97 -3.43 11.45
N THR A 138 -2.20 -4.08 12.59
CA THR A 138 -1.52 -5.34 12.96
C THR A 138 -2.56 -6.44 13.14
N ASN A 139 -3.38 -6.29 14.18
CA ASN A 139 -4.39 -7.28 14.54
C ASN A 139 -5.80 -6.75 14.24
N THR A 140 -6.72 -7.66 13.97
CA THR A 140 -8.15 -7.40 13.80
C THR A 140 -8.95 -8.22 14.81
N THR A 141 -10.19 -7.82 15.08
CA THR A 141 -11.15 -8.62 15.85
C THR A 141 -11.76 -9.73 14.98
N PHE A 142 -12.36 -10.73 15.62
CA PHE A 142 -13.11 -11.80 14.94
C PHE A 142 -14.57 -11.44 14.61
N SER A 143 -14.94 -10.15 14.69
CA SER A 143 -16.28 -9.69 14.30
C SER A 143 -16.46 -9.71 12.78
N ILE A 144 -17.71 -9.54 12.31
CA ILE A 144 -18.04 -9.37 10.90
C ILE A 144 -18.73 -8.01 10.74
N PRO A 145 -18.10 -7.02 10.07
CA PRO A 145 -16.73 -7.06 9.55
C PRO A 145 -15.67 -7.10 10.66
N PRO A 146 -14.45 -7.59 10.39
CA PRO A 146 -13.31 -7.48 11.30
C PRO A 146 -13.04 -6.01 11.62
N MET A 147 -12.74 -5.70 12.88
CA MET A 147 -12.46 -4.34 13.33
C MET A 147 -11.00 -4.20 13.73
N THR A 148 -10.40 -3.03 13.47
CA THR A 148 -9.03 -2.73 13.94
C THR A 148 -8.89 -1.29 14.39
N THR A 149 -7.94 -1.03 15.30
CA THR A 149 -7.46 0.31 15.59
C THR A 149 -6.15 0.52 14.84
N PRO A 150 -6.15 1.29 13.73
CA PRO A 150 -4.96 1.45 12.92
C PRO A 150 -3.89 2.26 13.64
N GLN A 151 -2.64 1.92 13.36
CA GLN A 151 -1.47 2.64 13.86
C GLN A 151 -1.23 3.91 13.04
N LYS A 152 -1.46 3.82 11.73
CA LYS A 152 -1.25 4.91 10.77
C LYS A 152 -2.32 4.82 9.68
N VAL A 153 -2.83 5.97 9.27
CA VAL A 153 -3.76 6.13 8.14
C VAL A 153 -3.18 7.20 7.24
N ILE A 154 -3.02 6.88 5.96
CA ILE A 154 -2.65 7.86 4.94
C ILE A 154 -3.89 8.11 4.10
N VAL A 155 -4.34 9.35 4.08
CA VAL A 155 -5.49 9.79 3.28
C VAL A 155 -5.02 10.02 1.85
N MET A 156 -5.62 9.31 0.92
CA MET A 156 -5.40 9.48 -0.51
C MET A 156 -6.27 10.63 -1.01
N CYS A 157 -5.79 11.86 -0.80
CA CYS A 157 -6.49 13.05 -1.27
C CYS A 157 -6.48 13.08 -2.80
N GLU A 158 -7.66 13.13 -3.41
CA GLU A 158 -7.80 13.43 -4.83
C GLU A 158 -7.29 14.86 -5.09
N MET A 159 -6.60 15.05 -6.22
CA MET A 159 -6.15 16.36 -6.70
C MET A 159 -7.23 17.04 -7.52
#